data_AF-A0A7J2K9S8-F1
#
_entry.id   AF-A0A7J2K9S8-F1
#
_cell.length_a   1.000
_cell.length_b   1.000
_cell.length_c   1.000
_cell.angle_alpha   90.00
_cell.angle_beta   90.00
_cell.angle_gamma   90.00
#
_symmetry.space_group_name_H-M   'P 1'
#
loop_
_entity.id
_entity.type
_entity.pdbx_description
1 polymer ?
#
loop_
_entity_poly.entity_id
_entity_poly.type
_entity_poly.pdbx_seq_one_letter_code
_entity_poly.pdbx_strand_id
1 'polypeptide(L)' 'MGPYIIPGKGVEVIARYDEEYAAIVCSTYGKGRVLIFSPHPEGNLKERADPIKLGTAKLLENAITLTR' A
#
# COMPACT_ATOMS: atom_id res chain seq x y z
N MET A 1 -11.71 -4.28 -4.70
CA MET A 1 -10.36 -4.25 -5.32
C MET A 1 -10.03 -2.81 -5.64
N GLY A 2 -8.86 -2.32 -5.20
CA GLY A 2 -8.39 -0.98 -5.55
C GLY A 2 -7.70 -0.95 -6.91
N PRO A 3 -7.22 0.22 -7.37
CA PRO A 3 -6.63 0.36 -8.69
C PRO A 3 -5.33 -0.44 -8.80
N TYR A 4 -5.09 -1.09 -9.95
CA TYR A 4 -3.82 -1.76 -10.22
C TYR A 4 -2.67 -0.76 -10.35
N ILE A 5 -1.52 -1.08 -9.76
CA ILE A 5 -0.32 -0.26 -9.84
C ILE A 5 0.67 -0.89 -10.82
N ILE A 6 1.09 -0.08 -11.80
CA ILE A 6 2.21 -0.40 -12.69
C ILE A 6 3.41 0.44 -12.24
N PRO A 7 4.44 -0.16 -11.63
CA PRO A 7 5.58 0.58 -11.10
C PRO A 7 6.45 1.14 -12.24
N GLY A 8 6.85 2.41 -12.12
CA GLY A 8 7.83 3.02 -12.99
C GLY A 8 9.28 2.67 -12.61
N LYS A 9 10.25 3.17 -13.39
CA LYS A 9 11.67 2.98 -13.08
C LYS A 9 12.03 3.60 -11.73
N GLY A 10 12.75 2.85 -10.89
CA GLY A 10 13.18 3.31 -9.56
C GLY A 10 12.08 3.29 -8.49
N VAL A 11 10.94 2.66 -8.78
CA VAL A 11 9.89 2.37 -7.79
C VAL A 11 10.13 0.97 -7.23
N GLU A 12 10.24 0.89 -5.91
CA GLU A 12 10.34 -0.36 -5.18
C GLU A 12 8.95 -0.98 -5.02
N VAL A 13 8.81 -2.26 -5.35
CA VAL A 13 7.58 -3.02 -5.14
C VAL A 13 7.69 -3.80 -3.83
N ILE A 14 6.81 -3.49 -2.88
CA ILE A 14 6.79 -4.11 -1.55
C ILE A 14 5.88 -5.34 -1.54
N ALA A 15 4.76 -5.27 -2.27
CA ALA A 15 3.80 -6.36 -2.36
C ALA A 15 3.14 -6.41 -3.75
N ARG A 16 2.72 -7.60 -4.17
CA ARG A 16 1.98 -7.85 -5.41
C ARG A 16 0.68 -8.61 -5.11
N TYR A 17 -0.29 -8.44 -5.98
CA TYR A 17 -1.42 -9.37 -6.10
C TYR A 17 -0.96 -10.64 -6.83
N ASP A 18 -1.74 -11.71 -6.73
CA ASP A 18 -1.47 -12.98 -7.43
C ASP A 18 -1.43 -12.81 -8.96
N GLU A 19 -2.09 -11.77 -9.48
CA GLU A 19 -2.10 -11.36 -10.89
C GLU A 19 -0.84 -10.57 -11.29
N GLU A 20 0.22 -10.60 -10.48
CA GLU A 20 1.52 -9.91 -10.65
C GLU A 20 1.49 -8.38 -10.61
N TYR A 21 0.32 -7.74 -10.56
CA TYR A 21 0.22 -6.29 -10.36
C TYR A 21 0.72 -5.86 -8.99
N ALA A 22 1.37 -4.70 -8.91
CA ALA A 22 1.84 -4.18 -7.62
C ALA A 22 0.63 -3.76 -6.75
N ALA A 23 0.68 -4.16 -5.48
CA ALA A 23 -0.32 -3.83 -4.48
C ALA A 23 0.18 -2.71 -3.56
N ILE A 24 1.48 -2.71 -3.23
CA ILE A 24 2.12 -1.69 -2.40
C ILE A 24 3.46 -1.33 -3.04
N VAL A 25 3.69 -0.03 -3.24
CA VAL A 25 4.95 0.48 -3.80
C VAL A 25 5.51 1.62 -2.97
N CYS A 26 6.83 1.79 -3.04
CA CYS A 26 7.56 2.88 -2.40
C CYS A 26 8.49 3.56 -3.40
N SER A 27 8.62 4.88 -3.29
CA SER A 27 9.61 5.64 -4.02
C SER A 27 10.11 6.82 -3.18
N THR A 28 11.15 7.50 -3.68
CA THR A 28 11.69 8.70 -3.06
C THR A 28 11.32 9.91 -3.91
N TYR A 29 10.81 10.96 -3.27
CA TYR A 29 10.53 12.24 -3.92
C TYR A 29 11.20 13.37 -3.12
N GLY A 30 12.26 13.96 -3.70
CA GLY A 30 13.12 14.90 -2.99
C GLY A 30 13.79 14.22 -1.79
N LYS A 31 13.55 14.74 -0.58
CA LYS A 31 14.04 14.14 0.67
C LYS A 31 13.00 13.23 1.36
N GLY A 32 11.81 13.10 0.79
CA GLY A 32 10.71 12.33 1.37
C GLY A 32 10.55 10.94 0.74
N ARG A 33 9.93 10.04 1.48
CA ARG A 33 9.44 8.75 0.97
C ARG A 33 7.96 8.84 0.64
N VAL A 34 7.57 8.26 -0.49
CA VAL A 34 6.18 8.19 -0.96
C VAL A 34 5.78 6.73 -1.03
N LEU A 35 4.72 6.37 -0.32
CA LEU A 35 4.13 5.04 -0.37
C LEU A 35 2.75 5.12 -1.02
N ILE A 36 2.43 4.15 -1.87
CA ILE A 36 1.12 4.01 -2.49
C ILE A 36 0.57 2.64 -2.15
N PHE A 37 -0.68 2.62 -1.69
CA PHE A 37 -1.45 1.42 -1.41
C PHE A 37 -2.56 1.31 -2.44
N SER A 38 -2.57 0.21 -3.19
CA SER A 38 -3.72 -0.24 -3.96
C SER A 38 -4.84 -0.78 -3.05
N PRO A 39 -4.60 -1.60 -2.00
CA PRO A 39 -5.69 -2.01 -1.12
C PRO A 39 -6.28 -0.79 -0.44
N HIS A 40 -7.53 -0.87 -0.01
CA HIS A 40 -8.16 0.13 0.86
C HIS A 40 -7.70 -0.12 2.30
N PRO A 41 -6.63 0.53 2.80
CA PRO A 41 -6.13 0.25 4.14
C PRO A 41 -7.15 0.57 5.24
N GLU A 42 -8.08 1.50 4.96
CA GLU A 42 -9.20 1.91 5.79
C GLU A 42 -10.31 0.84 5.91
N GLY A 43 -10.23 -0.23 5.12
CA GLY A 43 -11.27 -1.25 5.02
C GLY A 43 -12.41 -0.83 4.10
N ASN A 44 -13.43 -1.68 3.98
CA ASN A 44 -14.60 -1.43 3.14
C ASN A 44 -15.86 -1.77 3.93
N LEU A 45 -16.69 -0.76 4.21
CA LEU A 45 -17.96 -0.92 4.94
C LEU A 45 -18.97 -1.80 4.19
N LYS A 46 -18.96 -1.78 2.84
CA LYS A 46 -19.88 -2.61 2.03
C LYS A 46 -19.49 -4.08 2.04
N GLU A 47 -18.19 -4.37 2.07
CA GLU A 47 -17.67 -5.75 2.02
C GLU A 47 -17.30 -6.29 3.41
N ARG A 48 -17.56 -5.53 4.49
CA ARG A 48 -17.21 -5.86 5.88
C ARG A 48 -15.73 -6.23 6.06
N ALA A 49 -14.86 -5.60 5.27
CA ALA A 49 -13.42 -5.78 5.39
C ALA A 49 -12.92 -5.00 6.61
N ASP A 50 -12.68 -5.70 7.72
CA ASP A 50 -12.15 -5.15 8.97
C ASP A 50 -10.64 -4.94 8.83
N PRO A 51 -10.15 -3.69 8.83
CA PRO A 51 -8.75 -3.38 8.57
C PRO A 51 -7.81 -3.84 9.68
N ILE A 52 -8.31 -4.09 10.89
CA ILE A 52 -7.51 -4.65 11.99
C ILE A 52 -7.32 -6.14 11.77
N LYS A 53 -8.40 -6.88 11.49
CA LYS A 53 -8.33 -8.33 11.24
C LYS A 53 -7.52 -8.67 10.00
N LEU A 54 -7.61 -7.83 8.98
CA LEU A 54 -6.86 -7.99 7.73
C LEU A 54 -5.44 -7.45 7.82
N GLY A 55 -5.05 -6.83 8.94
CA GLY A 55 -3.70 -6.29 9.17
C GLY A 55 -3.37 -5.03 8.36
N THR A 56 -4.32 -4.46 7.60
CA THR A 56 -4.07 -3.28 6.75
C THR A 56 -3.86 -2.01 7.56
N ALA A 57 -4.46 -1.91 8.75
CA ALA A 57 -4.18 -0.81 9.67
C ALA A 57 -2.71 -0.81 10.13
N LYS A 58 -2.11 -1.99 10.35
CA LYS A 58 -0.70 -2.11 10.74
C LYS A 58 0.24 -1.68 9.62
N LEU A 59 -0.12 -1.95 8.37
CA LEU A 59 0.62 -1.47 7.20
C LEU A 59 0.67 0.07 7.18
N LEU A 60 -0.47 0.73 7.44
CA LEU A 60 -0.53 2.18 7.50
C LEU A 60 0.30 2.76 8.66
N GLU A 61 0.21 2.16 9.85
CA GLU A 61 1.02 2.55 11.01
C GLU A 61 2.53 2.47 10.70
N ASN A 62 2.95 1.38 10.06
CA ASN A 62 4.35 1.19 9.65
C ASN A 62 4.78 2.24 8.63
N ALA A 63 3.93 2.58 7.66
CA ALA A 63 4.22 3.61 6.67
C ALA A 63 4.45 4.99 7.30
N ILE A 64 3.64 5.34 8.30
CA ILE A 64 3.79 6.61 9.04
C ILE A 64 5.09 6.58 9.86
N THR A 65 5.36 5.48 10.56
CA THR A 65 6.56 5.35 11.41
C THR A 65 7.85 5.37 10.57
N LEU A 66 7.83 4.82 9.35
CA LEU A 66 8.96 4.83 8.43
C LEU A 66 9.40 6.24 7.99
N THR A 67 8.52 7.23 8.15
CA THR A 67 8.79 8.63 7.74
C THR A 67 9.30 9.53 8.86
N ARG A 68 9.48 9.01 10.07
CA ARG A 68 10.05 9.73 11.22
C ARG A 68 11.54 9.46 11.42
#